data_AF-A0A9R1Q1S0-F1
#
_entry.id   AF-A0A9R1Q1S0-F1
#
_cell.length_a   1.000
_cell.length_b   1.000
_cell.length_c   1.000
_cell.angle_alpha   90.00
_cell.angle_beta   90.00
_cell.angle_gamma   90.00
#
_symmetry.space_group_name_H-M   'P 1'
#
loop_
_entity.id
_entity.type
_entity.pdbx_description
1 polymer ?
#
loop_
_entity_poly.entity_id
_entity_poly.type
_entity_poly.pdbx_seq_one_letter_code
_entity_poly.pdbx_strand_id
1 'polypeptide(L)'
;MALFEEISGSFARETNMLCEAISTTMKDVRTFMEDDDSWAIEIPRGGGEVHKNTRLMVGYIASMTDTLVSTRDFAPSHSTGNLSGLVDDTVKYLNDLLQRKSELCLDLSLRYLFLQNNSYFVATRDIGHGDSEHHQGLELTPECKNHMDSYLGVSWAHVISSVSKSNPSGPLRRWLTNTSSLAKFESAFHKTYQAQKIWKVPDPRLRDALRRAIIERAISSYNDHLKKHPELAEHASRGNSTPAVLEEMLGQLFEG
;
A
#
# COMPACT_ATOMS: atom_id res chain seq x y z
N MET A 1 -13.69 45.90 26.55
CA MET A 1 -14.00 44.67 27.31
C MET A 1 -15.30 44.05 26.81
N ALA A 2 -16.49 44.65 26.99
CA ALA A 2 -17.77 44.04 26.58
C ALA A 2 -17.89 43.67 25.08
N LEU A 3 -17.49 44.56 24.16
CA LEU A 3 -17.54 44.29 22.71
C LEU A 3 -16.62 43.13 22.27
N PHE A 4 -15.49 42.96 22.95
CA PHE A 4 -14.53 41.89 22.61
C PHE A 4 -15.05 40.52 23.04
N GLU A 5 -15.70 40.45 24.21
CA GLU A 5 -16.39 39.24 24.69
C GLU A 5 -17.58 38.86 23.81
N GLU A 6 -18.36 39.85 23.35
CA GLU A 6 -19.51 39.61 22.46
C GLU A 6 -19.09 39.07 21.07
N ILE A 7 -18.05 39.66 20.47
CA ILE A 7 -17.48 39.18 19.20
C ILE A 7 -16.89 37.77 19.36
N SER A 8 -16.17 37.52 20.45
CA SER A 8 -15.58 36.20 20.74
C SER A 8 -16.66 35.14 20.97
N GLY A 9 -17.73 35.48 21.68
CA GLY A 9 -18.87 34.59 21.93
C GLY A 9 -19.65 34.24 20.66
N SER A 10 -19.85 35.21 19.76
CA SER A 10 -20.44 34.95 18.44
C SER A 10 -19.55 33.96 17.67
N PHE A 11 -18.28 34.29 17.49
CA PHE A 11 -17.35 33.49 16.68
C PHE A 11 -17.28 32.02 17.15
N ALA A 12 -17.29 31.79 18.47
CA ALA A 12 -17.33 30.44 19.04
C ALA A 12 -18.62 29.67 18.68
N ARG A 13 -19.80 30.33 18.70
CA ARG A 13 -21.08 29.72 18.29
C ARG A 13 -21.08 29.36 16.82
N GLU A 14 -20.62 30.27 15.95
CA GLU A 14 -20.54 30.00 14.52
C GLU A 14 -19.57 28.84 14.20
N THR A 15 -18.42 28.77 14.91
CA THR A 15 -17.47 27.64 14.78
C THR A 15 -18.10 26.31 15.22
N ASN A 16 -18.87 26.30 16.30
CA ASN A 16 -19.57 25.09 16.75
C ASN A 16 -20.62 24.61 15.73
N MET A 17 -21.42 25.52 15.17
CA MET A 17 -22.39 25.19 14.12
C MET A 17 -21.70 24.59 12.89
N LEU A 18 -20.53 25.12 12.50
CA LEU A 18 -19.74 24.57 11.40
C LEU A 18 -19.28 23.14 11.72
N CYS A 19 -18.73 22.90 12.91
CA CYS A 19 -18.31 21.56 13.33
C CYS A 19 -19.47 20.54 13.34
N GLU A 20 -20.67 20.94 13.80
CA GLU A 20 -21.87 20.10 13.77
C GLU A 20 -22.34 19.78 12.34
N ALA A 21 -22.31 20.78 11.45
CA ALA A 21 -22.65 20.60 10.04
C ALA A 21 -21.66 19.66 9.33
N ILE A 22 -20.36 19.81 9.58
CA ILE A 22 -19.31 18.90 9.06
C ILE A 22 -19.53 17.49 9.60
N SER A 23 -19.78 17.33 10.90
CA SER A 23 -20.03 16.03 11.53
C SER A 23 -21.25 15.33 10.93
N THR A 24 -22.34 16.07 10.69
CA THR A 24 -23.56 15.54 10.08
C THR A 24 -23.30 15.09 8.65
N THR A 25 -22.69 15.97 7.84
CA THR A 25 -22.30 15.65 6.46
C THR A 25 -21.40 14.42 6.40
N MET A 26 -20.46 14.29 7.34
CA MET A 26 -19.55 13.15 7.40
C MET A 26 -20.28 11.84 7.66
N LYS A 27 -21.33 11.84 8.48
CA LYS A 27 -22.16 10.64 8.67
C LYS A 27 -22.84 10.22 7.37
N ASP A 28 -23.40 11.17 6.64
CA ASP A 28 -24.06 10.89 5.35
C ASP A 28 -23.08 10.34 4.31
N VAL A 29 -21.87 10.92 4.22
CA VAL A 29 -20.81 10.42 3.33
C VAL A 29 -20.38 9.00 3.70
N ARG A 30 -20.24 8.70 5.01
CA ARG A 30 -19.91 7.34 5.47
C ARG A 30 -20.98 6.34 5.10
N THR A 31 -22.27 6.67 5.29
CA THR A 31 -23.38 5.81 4.87
C THR A 31 -23.38 5.58 3.36
N PHE A 32 -23.25 6.65 2.57
CA PHE A 32 -23.14 6.54 1.11
C PHE A 32 -21.99 5.62 0.68
N MET A 33 -20.82 5.75 1.32
CA MET A 33 -19.67 4.91 1.02
C MET A 33 -19.83 3.45 1.44
N GLU A 34 -20.55 3.15 2.52
CA GLU A 34 -20.84 1.75 2.88
C GLU A 34 -21.66 1.05 1.79
N ASP A 35 -22.68 1.75 1.27
CA ASP A 35 -23.67 1.21 0.37
C ASP A 35 -23.29 1.33 -1.11
N ASP A 36 -22.10 1.88 -1.43
CA ASP A 36 -21.64 2.03 -2.81
C ASP A 36 -21.32 0.67 -3.46
N ASP A 37 -22.13 0.27 -4.44
CA ASP A 37 -21.94 -0.95 -5.22
C ASP A 37 -20.62 -0.98 -6.00
N SER A 38 -19.95 0.17 -6.19
CA SER A 38 -18.68 0.22 -6.90
C SER A 38 -17.60 -0.62 -6.24
N TRP A 39 -17.65 -0.82 -4.93
CA TRP A 39 -16.69 -1.70 -4.25
C TRP A 39 -16.71 -3.11 -4.84
N ALA A 40 -17.92 -3.64 -5.10
CA ALA A 40 -18.11 -4.98 -5.64
C ALA A 40 -17.75 -5.09 -7.14
N ILE A 41 -17.66 -3.95 -7.84
CA ILE A 41 -17.35 -3.91 -9.28
C ILE A 41 -15.87 -3.61 -9.51
N GLU A 42 -15.33 -2.59 -8.84
CA GLU A 42 -14.01 -2.03 -9.08
C GLU A 42 -12.91 -2.84 -8.37
N ILE A 43 -13.14 -3.36 -7.15
CA ILE A 43 -12.12 -4.15 -6.45
C ILE A 43 -11.78 -5.45 -7.21
N PRO A 44 -12.74 -6.30 -7.61
CA PRO A 44 -12.40 -7.57 -8.25
C PRO A 44 -11.86 -7.42 -9.68
N ARG A 45 -12.18 -6.30 -10.36
CA ARG A 45 -11.80 -6.03 -11.75
C ARG A 45 -10.56 -5.14 -11.87
N GLY A 46 -10.21 -4.41 -10.82
CA GLY A 46 -9.10 -3.46 -10.81
C GLY A 46 -7.74 -4.11 -10.60
N GLY A 47 -6.69 -3.35 -10.91
CA GLY A 47 -5.28 -3.76 -10.70
C GLY A 47 -4.76 -3.46 -9.29
N GLY A 48 -5.64 -3.33 -8.30
CA GLY A 48 -5.29 -2.97 -6.92
C GLY A 48 -5.14 -1.46 -6.68
N GLU A 49 -5.57 -0.61 -7.63
CA GLU A 49 -5.45 0.85 -7.56
C GLU A 49 -6.14 1.47 -6.32
N VAL A 50 -5.84 2.75 -6.07
CA VAL A 50 -6.56 3.55 -5.06
C VAL A 50 -8.01 3.72 -5.51
N HIS A 51 -8.96 3.24 -4.69
CA HIS A 51 -10.38 3.30 -5.00
C HIS A 51 -10.91 4.74 -4.95
N LYS A 52 -11.92 5.05 -5.77
CA LYS A 52 -12.48 6.41 -5.86
C LYS A 52 -13.04 6.92 -4.52
N ASN A 53 -13.66 6.06 -3.73
CA ASN A 53 -14.19 6.43 -2.41
C ASN A 53 -13.07 6.74 -1.40
N THR A 54 -11.92 6.07 -1.53
CA THR A 54 -10.73 6.43 -0.75
C THR A 54 -10.27 7.85 -1.11
N ARG A 55 -10.21 8.17 -2.40
CA ARG A 55 -9.85 9.53 -2.88
C ARG A 55 -10.82 10.58 -2.36
N LEU A 56 -12.12 10.31 -2.46
CA LEU A 56 -13.16 11.20 -1.98
C LEU A 56 -13.04 11.46 -0.48
N MET A 57 -12.91 10.41 0.33
CA MET A 57 -12.81 10.53 1.79
C MET A 57 -11.53 11.25 2.22
N VAL A 58 -10.39 10.97 1.57
CA VAL A 58 -9.14 11.70 1.84
C VAL A 58 -9.28 13.19 1.48
N GLY A 59 -10.00 13.54 0.41
CA GLY A 59 -10.30 14.94 0.07
C GLY A 59 -11.12 15.65 1.17
N TYR A 60 -12.11 14.96 1.74
CA TYR A 60 -12.84 15.49 2.90
C TYR A 60 -11.96 15.61 4.15
N ILE A 61 -11.12 14.61 4.43
CA ILE A 61 -10.17 14.64 5.54
C ILE A 61 -9.24 15.86 5.40
N ALA A 62 -8.66 16.08 4.22
CA ALA A 62 -7.82 17.24 3.95
C ALA A 62 -8.56 18.56 4.20
N SER A 63 -9.79 18.69 3.68
CA SER A 63 -10.61 19.89 3.87
C SER A 63 -10.95 20.16 5.35
N MET A 64 -11.20 19.10 6.14
CA MET A 64 -11.41 19.21 7.58
C MET A 64 -10.13 19.61 8.31
N THR A 65 -8.98 19.05 7.92
CA THR A 65 -7.67 19.43 8.47
C THR A 65 -7.34 20.90 8.17
N ASP A 66 -7.61 21.39 6.96
CA ASP A 66 -7.40 22.80 6.59
C ASP A 66 -8.30 23.74 7.41
N THR A 67 -9.55 23.31 7.64
CA THR A 67 -10.48 24.01 8.54
C THR A 67 -9.98 24.01 9.98
N LEU A 68 -9.41 22.91 10.46
CA LEU A 68 -8.81 22.80 11.79
C LEU A 68 -7.62 23.74 11.97
N VAL A 69 -6.74 23.83 10.97
CA VAL A 69 -5.60 24.75 10.97
C VAL A 69 -6.11 26.19 10.99
N SER A 70 -7.04 26.52 10.10
CA SER A 70 -7.61 27.87 9.98
C SER A 70 -8.29 28.31 11.27
N THR A 71 -9.10 27.45 11.90
CA THR A 71 -9.84 27.79 13.13
C THR A 71 -8.92 27.96 14.35
N ARG A 72 -7.79 27.24 14.39
CA ARG A 72 -6.81 27.33 15.47
C ARG A 72 -6.16 28.70 15.59
N ASP A 73 -5.99 29.40 14.47
CA ASP A 73 -5.39 30.75 14.43
C ASP A 73 -6.31 31.83 15.04
N PHE A 74 -7.63 31.57 15.14
CA PHE A 74 -8.61 32.55 15.60
C PHE A 74 -9.22 32.25 16.98
N ALA A 75 -9.31 30.98 17.40
CA ALA A 75 -9.84 30.63 18.72
C ALA A 75 -9.35 29.25 19.23
N PRO A 76 -8.46 29.18 20.24
CA PRO A 76 -8.10 27.92 20.89
C PRO A 76 -9.23 27.50 21.85
N SER A 77 -10.26 26.80 21.33
CA SER A 77 -11.44 26.40 22.11
C SER A 77 -11.82 24.93 21.89
N HIS A 78 -12.83 24.45 22.63
CA HIS A 78 -13.35 23.06 22.57
C HIS A 78 -13.70 22.57 21.15
N SER A 79 -14.02 23.47 20.22
CA SER A 79 -14.36 23.17 18.83
C SER A 79 -13.19 22.57 18.02
N THR A 80 -11.96 23.05 18.24
CA THR A 80 -10.74 22.51 17.62
C THR A 80 -10.51 21.05 18.06
N GLY A 81 -10.82 20.73 19.32
CA GLY A 81 -10.76 19.36 19.83
C GLY A 81 -11.78 18.44 19.17
N ASN A 82 -13.02 18.92 18.98
CA ASN A 82 -14.07 18.15 18.31
C ASN A 82 -13.75 17.85 16.85
N LEU A 83 -13.20 18.82 16.11
CA LEU A 83 -12.86 18.64 14.70
C LEU A 83 -11.61 17.75 14.52
N SER A 84 -10.61 17.87 15.39
CA SER A 84 -9.47 16.95 15.41
C SER A 84 -9.92 15.51 15.67
N GLY A 85 -10.79 15.31 16.66
CA GLY A 85 -11.38 13.99 16.93
C GLY A 85 -12.17 13.45 15.75
N LEU A 86 -12.92 14.32 15.05
CA LEU A 86 -13.66 13.92 13.85
C LEU A 86 -12.74 13.50 12.69
N VAL A 87 -11.60 14.18 12.50
CA VAL A 87 -10.58 13.78 11.51
C VAL A 87 -10.05 12.39 11.86
N ASP A 88 -9.60 12.17 13.10
CA ASP A 88 -9.07 10.88 13.54
C ASP A 88 -10.10 9.75 13.41
N ASP A 89 -11.35 10.00 13.80
CA ASP A 89 -12.46 9.06 13.66
C ASP A 89 -12.76 8.74 12.18
N THR A 90 -12.63 9.72 11.29
CA THR A 90 -12.86 9.54 9.85
C THR A 90 -11.76 8.70 9.22
N VAL A 91 -10.50 8.95 9.61
CA VAL A 91 -9.35 8.17 9.16
C VAL A 91 -9.47 6.72 9.64
N LYS A 92 -9.81 6.52 10.91
CA LYS A 92 -10.03 5.19 11.47
C LYS A 92 -11.16 4.46 10.75
N TYR A 93 -12.30 5.13 10.56
CA TYR A 93 -13.43 4.58 9.81
C TYR A 93 -13.01 4.15 8.40
N LEU A 94 -12.25 4.98 7.68
CA LEU A 94 -11.80 4.67 6.33
C LEU A 94 -10.88 3.44 6.30
N ASN A 95 -9.95 3.33 7.23
CA ASN A 95 -9.08 2.15 7.33
C ASN A 95 -9.89 0.87 7.63
N ASP A 96 -10.84 0.93 8.56
CA ASP A 96 -11.73 -0.20 8.90
C ASP A 96 -12.63 -0.58 7.71
N LEU A 97 -13.11 0.40 6.95
CA LEU A 97 -13.87 0.18 5.72
C LEU A 97 -13.03 -0.50 4.66
N LEU A 98 -11.80 -0.02 4.43
CA LEU A 98 -10.88 -0.61 3.46
C LEU A 98 -10.55 -2.07 3.79
N GLN A 99 -10.31 -2.38 5.07
CA GLN A 99 -10.11 -3.76 5.52
C GLN A 99 -11.30 -4.65 5.14
N ARG A 100 -12.53 -4.25 5.50
CA ARG A 100 -13.75 -5.02 5.18
C ARG A 100 -13.98 -5.15 3.68
N LYS A 101 -13.92 -4.04 2.93
CA LYS A 101 -14.18 -4.05 1.48
C LYS A 101 -13.10 -4.81 0.71
N SER A 102 -11.87 -4.90 1.23
CA SER A 102 -10.81 -5.70 0.62
C SER A 102 -11.15 -7.19 0.52
N GLU A 103 -12.06 -7.70 1.36
CA GLU A 103 -12.53 -9.10 1.31
C GLU A 103 -13.27 -9.46 0.02
N LEU A 104 -13.73 -8.45 -0.72
CA LEU A 104 -14.27 -8.62 -2.08
C LEU A 104 -13.21 -9.08 -3.09
N CYS A 105 -11.92 -8.90 -2.78
CA CYS A 105 -10.81 -9.39 -3.57
C CYS A 105 -10.43 -10.82 -3.15
N LEU A 106 -10.76 -11.80 -4.00
CA LEU A 106 -10.47 -13.22 -3.76
C LEU A 106 -8.98 -13.56 -3.88
N ASP A 107 -8.26 -12.87 -4.76
CA ASP A 107 -6.81 -13.02 -4.85
C ASP A 107 -6.16 -12.30 -3.65
N LEU A 108 -5.57 -13.07 -2.74
CA LEU A 108 -4.93 -12.55 -1.53
C LEU A 108 -3.76 -11.60 -1.84
N SER A 109 -3.03 -11.85 -2.92
CA SER A 109 -1.91 -10.99 -3.34
C SER A 109 -2.43 -9.65 -3.80
N LEU A 110 -3.44 -9.66 -4.67
CA LEU A 110 -4.09 -8.43 -5.14
C LEU A 110 -4.78 -7.69 -3.99
N ARG A 111 -5.37 -8.42 -3.04
CA ARG A 111 -6.00 -7.85 -1.84
C ARG A 111 -5.01 -7.06 -0.99
N TYR A 112 -3.84 -7.63 -0.70
CA TYR A 112 -2.81 -6.90 0.06
C TYR A 112 -2.20 -5.75 -0.74
N LEU A 113 -2.09 -5.87 -2.06
CA LEU A 113 -1.66 -4.74 -2.90
C LEU A 113 -2.69 -3.60 -2.88
N PHE A 114 -3.98 -3.92 -2.95
CA PHE A 114 -5.07 -2.97 -2.80
C PHE A 114 -5.01 -2.24 -1.44
N LEU A 115 -4.87 -3.00 -0.35
CA LEU A 115 -4.71 -2.44 0.99
C LEU A 115 -3.47 -1.53 1.07
N GLN A 116 -2.34 -1.98 0.53
CA GLN A 116 -1.10 -1.19 0.49
C GLN A 116 -1.31 0.16 -0.22
N ASN A 117 -1.90 0.15 -1.41
CA ASN A 117 -2.13 1.36 -2.19
C ASN A 117 -3.05 2.35 -1.47
N ASN A 118 -4.15 1.85 -0.90
CA ASN A 118 -5.14 2.70 -0.25
C ASN A 118 -4.64 3.22 1.11
N SER A 119 -4.04 2.37 1.95
CA SER A 119 -3.49 2.80 3.26
C SER A 119 -2.31 3.77 3.08
N TYR A 120 -1.46 3.56 2.08
CA TYR A 120 -0.38 4.50 1.78
C TYR A 120 -0.93 5.86 1.30
N PHE A 121 -1.97 5.85 0.47
CA PHE A 121 -2.64 7.08 0.04
C PHE A 121 -3.28 7.84 1.22
N VAL A 122 -3.91 7.12 2.16
CA VAL A 122 -4.45 7.72 3.39
C VAL A 122 -3.37 8.30 4.29
N ALA A 123 -2.20 7.65 4.36
CA ALA A 123 -1.07 8.07 5.20
C ALA A 123 -0.28 9.25 4.62
N THR A 124 -0.23 9.41 3.30
CA THR A 124 0.54 10.47 2.62
C THR A 124 -0.27 11.72 2.31
N ARG A 125 -1.50 11.79 2.79
CA ARG A 125 -2.44 12.92 2.62
C ARG A 125 -1.86 14.29 2.99
N ASP A 126 -0.90 14.34 3.93
CA ASP A 126 -0.33 15.59 4.46
C ASP A 126 0.87 16.11 3.66
N ILE A 127 1.38 15.36 2.66
CA ILE A 127 2.59 15.74 1.91
C ILE A 127 2.28 16.82 0.82
N GLY A 128 1.02 17.21 0.65
CA GLY A 128 0.59 18.21 -0.34
C GLY A 128 0.67 19.68 0.10
N HIS A 129 1.07 19.98 1.35
CA HIS A 129 1.03 21.35 1.90
C HIS A 129 2.35 21.86 2.50
N GLY A 130 3.47 21.18 2.26
CA GLY A 130 4.78 21.68 2.63
C GLY A 130 5.85 21.27 1.63
N ASP A 131 6.62 22.25 1.15
CA ASP A 131 7.90 22.10 0.45
C ASP A 131 8.84 21.16 1.23
N SER A 132 8.67 19.86 1.05
CA SER A 132 9.64 18.87 1.52
C SER A 132 9.99 17.92 0.39
N GLU A 133 10.59 18.49 -0.65
CA GLU A 133 11.45 17.78 -1.60
C GLU A 133 12.72 17.20 -0.95
N HIS A 134 12.84 17.20 0.40
CA HIS A 134 14.07 16.84 1.11
C HIS A 134 13.95 15.81 2.24
N HIS A 135 12.88 15.00 2.28
CA HIS A 135 12.91 13.77 3.08
C HIS A 135 13.34 12.58 2.23
N GLN A 136 14.65 12.37 2.18
CA GLN A 136 15.30 11.14 1.69
C GLN A 136 14.86 9.94 2.54
N GLY A 137 13.73 9.35 2.18
CA GLY A 137 13.26 8.08 2.76
C GLY A 137 11.75 7.93 2.69
N LEU A 138 11.30 6.80 2.13
CA LEU A 138 9.91 6.39 2.24
C LEU A 138 9.66 5.89 3.68
N GLU A 139 9.06 6.72 4.53
CA GLU A 139 8.66 6.28 5.87
C GLU A 139 7.27 5.66 5.82
N LEU A 140 7.23 4.32 5.82
CA LEU A 140 5.97 3.57 5.87
C LEU A 140 5.44 3.51 7.31
N THR A 141 4.14 3.76 7.46
CA THR A 141 3.43 3.50 8.73
C THR A 141 3.51 2.00 9.09
N PRO A 142 3.36 1.63 10.38
CA PRO A 142 3.35 0.23 10.78
C PRO A 142 2.32 -0.62 10.00
N GLU A 143 1.16 -0.04 9.71
CA GLU A 143 0.11 -0.69 8.91
C GLU A 143 0.57 -0.94 7.47
N CYS A 144 1.15 0.07 6.81
CA CYS A 144 1.71 -0.09 5.46
C CYS A 144 2.89 -1.07 5.41
N LYS A 145 3.66 -1.21 6.50
CA LYS A 145 4.71 -2.24 6.58
C LYS A 145 4.09 -3.64 6.65
N ASN A 146 3.05 -3.81 7.48
CA ASN A 146 2.35 -5.10 7.62
C ASN A 146 1.69 -5.55 6.32
N HIS A 147 1.05 -4.65 5.57
CA HIS A 147 0.46 -4.96 4.27
C HIS A 147 1.53 -5.34 3.24
N MET A 148 2.64 -4.61 3.18
CA MET A 148 3.77 -4.93 2.30
C MET A 148 4.37 -6.30 2.64
N ASP A 149 4.58 -6.60 3.92
CA ASP A 149 5.09 -7.90 4.35
C ASP A 149 4.11 -9.04 4.03
N SER A 150 2.82 -8.82 4.25
CA SER A 150 1.77 -9.78 3.92
C SER A 150 1.71 -10.05 2.44
N TYR A 151 1.75 -9.00 1.61
CA TYR A 151 1.84 -9.08 0.15
C TYR A 151 3.02 -9.94 -0.27
N LEU A 152 4.24 -9.61 0.18
CA LEU A 152 5.44 -10.37 -0.16
C LEU A 152 5.35 -11.84 0.30
N GLY A 153 4.76 -12.08 1.47
CA GLY A 153 4.55 -13.40 2.04
C GLY A 153 3.57 -14.27 1.22
N VAL A 154 2.47 -13.71 0.74
CA VAL A 154 1.50 -14.48 -0.06
C VAL A 154 1.88 -14.57 -1.54
N SER A 155 2.54 -13.55 -2.08
CA SER A 155 2.83 -13.43 -3.51
C SER A 155 4.16 -14.05 -3.95
N TRP A 156 5.16 -14.07 -3.06
CA TRP A 156 6.54 -14.42 -3.45
C TRP A 156 7.12 -15.57 -2.64
N ALA A 157 6.47 -16.05 -1.57
CA ALA A 157 6.99 -17.16 -0.77
C ALA A 157 7.12 -18.48 -1.55
N HIS A 158 6.23 -18.77 -2.50
CA HIS A 158 6.37 -19.97 -3.34
C HIS A 158 7.54 -19.86 -4.31
N VAL A 159 7.81 -18.66 -4.84
CA VAL A 159 8.99 -18.41 -5.68
C VAL A 159 10.27 -18.63 -4.87
N ILE A 160 10.35 -18.03 -3.68
CA ILE A 160 11.52 -18.13 -2.79
C ILE A 160 11.74 -19.57 -2.30
N SER A 161 10.67 -20.29 -1.96
CA SER A 161 10.79 -21.67 -1.50
C SER A 161 11.17 -22.66 -2.61
N SER A 162 11.02 -22.29 -3.89
CA SER A 162 11.39 -23.14 -5.04
C SER A 162 12.87 -23.51 -5.08
N VAL A 163 13.75 -22.62 -4.59
CA VAL A 163 15.21 -22.83 -4.48
C VAL A 163 15.67 -23.24 -3.08
N SER A 164 14.75 -23.42 -2.14
CA SER A 164 15.08 -23.65 -0.73
C SER A 164 15.24 -25.14 -0.36
N LYS A 165 16.38 -25.43 0.29
CA LYS A 165 16.68 -26.54 1.22
C LYS A 165 16.19 -27.94 0.82
N SER A 166 16.80 -28.53 -0.19
CA SER A 166 17.07 -29.96 -0.13
C SER A 166 18.59 -30.16 -0.26
N ASN A 167 19.19 -30.90 0.68
CA ASN A 167 20.57 -31.36 0.58
C ASN A 167 20.54 -32.89 0.42
N PRO A 168 20.31 -33.40 -0.79
CA PRO A 168 20.27 -34.84 -1.00
C PRO A 168 21.67 -35.41 -0.80
N SER A 169 21.73 -36.59 -0.17
CA SER A 169 22.94 -37.39 -0.13
C SER A 169 23.25 -37.95 -1.53
N GLY A 170 24.47 -37.69 -2.01
CA GLY A 170 24.97 -38.18 -3.30
C GLY A 170 25.05 -37.11 -4.40
N PRO A 171 26.16 -37.05 -5.18
CA PRO A 171 26.38 -36.02 -6.21
C PRO A 171 25.29 -35.98 -7.30
N LEU A 172 24.89 -37.15 -7.81
CA LEU A 172 23.88 -37.25 -8.88
C LEU A 172 22.49 -36.78 -8.42
N ARG A 173 22.10 -37.16 -7.19
CA ARG A 173 20.82 -36.73 -6.60
C ARG A 173 20.81 -35.23 -6.37
N ARG A 174 21.91 -34.67 -5.86
CA ARG A 174 22.08 -33.22 -5.67
C ARG A 174 21.95 -32.48 -7.00
N TRP A 175 22.61 -32.94 -8.06
CA TRP A 175 22.52 -32.31 -9.38
C TRP A 175 21.09 -32.31 -9.94
N LEU A 176 20.38 -33.45 -9.85
CA LEU A 176 19.00 -33.58 -10.30
C LEU A 176 18.02 -32.71 -9.48
N THR A 177 18.18 -32.61 -8.16
CA THR A 177 17.33 -31.74 -7.35
C THR A 177 17.56 -30.27 -7.63
N ASN A 178 18.81 -29.89 -7.87
CA ASN A 178 19.22 -28.50 -8.08
C ASN A 178 18.79 -27.99 -9.46
N THR A 179 18.88 -28.83 -10.49
CA THR A 179 18.32 -28.51 -11.81
C THR A 179 16.79 -28.41 -11.76
N SER A 180 16.13 -29.30 -11.01
CA SER A 180 14.67 -29.23 -10.80
C SER A 180 14.25 -27.98 -10.00
N SER A 181 15.00 -27.58 -8.97
CA SER A 181 14.70 -26.37 -8.18
C SER A 181 14.85 -25.09 -9.00
N LEU A 182 15.88 -25.02 -9.85
CA LEU A 182 16.08 -23.93 -10.81
C LEU A 182 14.87 -23.77 -11.74
N ALA A 183 14.46 -24.85 -12.42
CA ALA A 183 13.32 -24.81 -13.33
C ALA A 183 12.00 -24.46 -12.62
N LYS A 184 11.81 -24.93 -11.38
CA LYS A 184 10.65 -24.57 -10.54
C LYS A 184 10.64 -23.09 -10.21
N PHE A 185 11.79 -22.53 -9.84
CA PHE A 185 11.95 -21.11 -9.55
C PHE A 185 11.61 -20.26 -10.77
N GLU A 186 12.22 -20.56 -11.93
CA GLU A 186 11.99 -19.80 -13.16
C GLU A 186 10.50 -19.84 -13.57
N SER A 187 9.88 -21.02 -13.47
CA SER A 187 8.45 -21.17 -13.76
C SER A 187 7.58 -20.38 -12.78
N ALA A 188 7.85 -20.47 -11.47
CA ALA A 188 7.11 -19.76 -10.44
C ALA A 188 7.28 -18.24 -10.58
N PHE A 189 8.51 -17.78 -10.80
CA PHE A 189 8.84 -16.38 -11.03
C PHE A 189 8.09 -15.83 -12.23
N HIS A 190 8.17 -16.50 -13.39
CA HIS A 190 7.56 -15.98 -14.62
C HIS A 190 6.03 -15.95 -14.52
N LYS A 191 5.41 -16.96 -13.89
CA LYS A 191 3.96 -16.97 -13.64
C LYS A 191 3.54 -15.81 -12.74
N THR A 192 4.24 -15.60 -11.61
CA THR A 192 3.96 -14.49 -10.71
C THR A 192 4.17 -13.15 -11.43
N TYR A 193 5.29 -12.98 -12.13
CA TYR A 193 5.60 -11.76 -12.88
C TYR A 193 4.50 -11.43 -13.90
N GLN A 194 4.07 -12.38 -14.74
CA GLN A 194 3.05 -12.13 -15.75
C GLN A 194 1.70 -11.76 -15.12
N ALA A 195 1.31 -12.41 -14.03
CA ALA A 195 0.08 -12.08 -13.32
C ALA A 195 0.11 -10.66 -12.73
N GLN A 196 1.26 -10.25 -12.18
CA GLN A 196 1.40 -8.98 -11.47
C GLN A 196 1.79 -7.80 -12.37
N LYS A 197 2.25 -8.06 -13.60
CA LYS A 197 2.64 -7.01 -14.55
C LYS A 197 1.49 -6.06 -14.90
N ILE A 198 0.26 -6.57 -14.91
CA ILE A 198 -0.96 -5.80 -15.21
C ILE A 198 -1.54 -5.09 -13.97
N TRP A 199 -0.97 -5.31 -12.78
CA TRP A 199 -1.40 -4.60 -11.58
C TRP A 199 -0.78 -3.21 -11.56
N LYS A 200 -1.26 -2.35 -10.66
CA LYS A 200 -0.81 -0.96 -10.61
C LYS A 200 -0.58 -0.48 -9.20
N VAL A 201 0.50 0.26 -9.03
CA VAL A 201 0.82 1.01 -7.82
C VAL A 201 0.97 2.48 -8.21
N PRO A 202 -0.05 3.33 -7.99
CA PRO A 202 -0.05 4.68 -8.52
C PRO A 202 1.09 5.58 -8.00
N ASP A 203 1.45 5.48 -6.72
CA ASP A 203 2.54 6.29 -6.15
C ASP A 203 3.91 5.70 -6.54
N PRO A 204 4.81 6.48 -7.17
CA PRO A 204 6.10 5.98 -7.64
C PRO A 204 7.05 5.57 -6.51
N ARG A 205 7.02 6.24 -5.35
CA ARG A 205 7.89 5.92 -4.22
C ARG A 205 7.50 4.57 -3.61
N LEU A 206 6.19 4.34 -3.46
CA LEU A 206 5.67 3.05 -3.02
C LEU A 206 5.98 1.95 -4.03
N ARG A 207 5.83 2.24 -5.33
CA ARG A 207 6.15 1.30 -6.42
C ARG A 207 7.61 0.85 -6.36
N ASP A 208 8.52 1.81 -6.24
CA ASP A 208 9.95 1.53 -6.15
C ASP A 208 10.32 0.77 -4.87
N ALA A 209 9.67 1.07 -3.75
CA ALA A 209 9.87 0.31 -2.51
C ALA A 209 9.38 -1.14 -2.63
N LEU A 210 8.22 -1.39 -3.23
CA LEU A 210 7.72 -2.74 -3.49
C LEU A 210 8.66 -3.53 -4.41
N ARG A 211 9.11 -2.91 -5.52
CA ARG A 211 10.07 -3.54 -6.44
C ARG A 211 11.38 -3.90 -5.73
N ARG A 212 11.95 -2.98 -4.96
CA ARG A 212 13.17 -3.25 -4.17
C ARG A 212 12.96 -4.40 -3.20
N ALA A 213 11.86 -4.40 -2.44
CA ALA A 213 11.58 -5.47 -1.49
C ALA A 213 11.40 -6.85 -2.17
N ILE A 214 10.81 -6.90 -3.37
CA ILE A 214 10.71 -8.12 -4.17
C ILE A 214 12.09 -8.58 -4.64
N ILE A 215 12.90 -7.66 -5.20
CA ILE A 215 14.28 -7.95 -5.65
C ILE A 215 15.10 -8.51 -4.49
N GLU A 216 15.11 -7.80 -3.36
CA GLU A 216 15.86 -8.18 -2.15
C GLU A 216 15.47 -9.56 -1.64
N ARG A 217 14.19 -9.97 -1.73
CA ARG A 217 13.76 -11.30 -1.28
C ARG A 217 13.97 -12.38 -2.34
N ALA A 218 13.43 -12.20 -3.53
CA ALA A 218 13.38 -13.23 -4.56
C ALA A 218 14.73 -13.41 -5.25
N ILE A 219 15.39 -12.31 -5.65
CA ILE A 219 16.63 -12.39 -6.42
C ILE A 219 17.82 -12.71 -5.52
N SER A 220 17.87 -12.20 -4.29
CA SER A 220 18.93 -12.59 -3.34
C SER A 220 18.89 -14.10 -3.05
N SER A 221 17.70 -14.68 -2.82
CA SER A 221 17.54 -16.12 -2.62
C SER A 221 18.00 -16.93 -3.84
N TYR A 222 17.70 -16.44 -5.04
CA TYR A 222 18.12 -17.06 -6.29
C TYR A 222 19.65 -16.99 -6.50
N ASN A 223 20.23 -15.82 -6.28
CA ASN A 223 21.68 -15.59 -6.32
C ASN A 223 22.43 -16.50 -5.35
N ASP A 224 21.95 -16.63 -4.12
CA ASP A 224 22.55 -17.50 -3.12
C ASP A 224 22.49 -18.98 -3.52
N HIS A 225 21.42 -19.40 -4.20
CA HIS A 225 21.32 -20.75 -4.76
C HIS A 225 22.32 -20.98 -5.90
N LEU A 226 22.45 -20.03 -6.83
CA LEU A 226 23.43 -20.11 -7.93
C LEU A 226 24.87 -20.11 -7.42
N LYS A 227 25.20 -19.30 -6.40
CA LYS A 227 26.53 -19.29 -5.78
C LYS A 227 26.90 -20.64 -5.13
N LYS A 228 25.92 -21.34 -4.56
CA LYS A 228 26.11 -22.68 -3.97
C LYS A 228 26.26 -23.78 -5.03
N HIS A 229 25.79 -23.52 -6.25
CA HIS A 229 25.72 -24.49 -7.35
C HIS A 229 26.17 -23.85 -8.68
N PRO A 230 27.49 -23.60 -8.86
CA PRO A 230 28.03 -22.94 -10.06
C PRO A 230 27.66 -23.61 -11.38
N GLU A 231 27.45 -24.94 -11.36
CA GLU A 231 26.98 -25.71 -12.51
C GLU A 231 25.61 -25.25 -13.05
N LEU A 232 24.80 -24.63 -12.20
CA LEU A 232 23.52 -24.05 -12.57
C LEU A 232 23.65 -22.63 -13.15
N ALA A 233 24.69 -21.90 -12.79
CA ALA A 233 24.88 -20.52 -13.26
C ALA A 233 25.09 -20.47 -14.78
N GLU A 234 25.80 -21.45 -15.34
CA GLU A 234 25.91 -21.60 -16.80
C GLU A 234 24.56 -21.92 -17.45
N HIS A 235 23.74 -22.75 -16.80
CA HIS A 235 22.42 -23.13 -17.31
C HIS A 235 21.46 -21.92 -17.32
N ALA A 236 21.42 -21.17 -16.22
CA ALA A 236 20.64 -19.94 -16.10
C ALA A 236 21.07 -18.89 -17.14
N SER A 237 22.37 -18.77 -17.40
CA SER A 237 22.92 -17.85 -18.41
C SER A 237 22.46 -18.21 -19.83
N ARG A 238 22.38 -19.50 -20.16
CA ARG A 238 21.87 -19.96 -21.47
C ARG A 238 20.36 -19.76 -21.61
N GLY A 239 19.62 -19.76 -20.50
CA GLY A 239 18.16 -19.60 -20.46
C GLY A 239 17.65 -18.17 -20.36
N ASN A 240 18.52 -17.15 -20.38
CA ASN A 240 18.19 -15.76 -20.07
C ASN A 240 17.56 -15.55 -18.67
N SER A 241 17.85 -16.44 -17.72
CA SER A 241 17.39 -16.34 -16.33
C SER A 241 18.46 -15.76 -15.42
N THR A 242 19.36 -14.91 -15.95
CA THR A 242 20.40 -14.31 -15.11
C THR A 242 19.75 -13.38 -14.08
N PRO A 243 20.34 -13.23 -12.89
CA PRO A 243 19.83 -12.34 -11.85
C PRO A 243 19.55 -10.92 -12.37
N ALA A 244 20.44 -10.37 -13.21
CA ALA A 244 20.28 -9.05 -13.80
C ALA A 244 19.04 -8.96 -14.73
N VAL A 245 18.77 -9.98 -15.55
CA VAL A 245 17.59 -10.01 -16.41
C VAL A 245 16.31 -10.09 -15.58
N LEU A 246 16.31 -10.91 -14.52
CA LEU A 246 15.16 -11.03 -13.63
C LEU A 246 14.91 -9.72 -12.85
N GLU A 247 15.96 -9.03 -12.41
CA GLU A 247 15.86 -7.69 -11.80
C GLU A 247 15.26 -6.65 -12.75
N GLU A 248 15.72 -6.63 -14.01
CA GLU A 248 15.19 -5.74 -15.05
C GLU A 248 13.69 -6.01 -15.29
N MET A 249 13.29 -7.29 -15.34
CA MET A 249 11.88 -7.66 -15.43
C MET A 249 11.08 -7.11 -14.25
N LEU A 250 11.55 -7.30 -13.01
CA LEU A 250 10.87 -6.79 -11.81
C LEU A 250 10.75 -5.26 -11.80
N GLY A 251 11.68 -4.56 -12.44
CA GLY A 251 11.60 -3.12 -12.67
C GLY A 251 10.38 -2.67 -13.48
N GLN A 252 9.71 -3.57 -14.19
CA GLN A 252 8.50 -3.29 -14.98
C GLN A 252 7.19 -3.61 -14.23
N LEU A 253 7.25 -4.17 -13.03
CA LEU A 253 6.04 -4.52 -12.27
C LEU A 253 5.25 -3.27 -11.86
N PHE A 254 3.93 -3.38 -11.80
CA PHE A 254 3.02 -2.36 -11.27
C PHE A 254 2.84 -1.09 -12.13
N GLU A 255 3.11 -1.18 -13.44
CA GLU A 255 2.89 -0.11 -14.42
C GLU A 255 1.52 -0.16 -15.13
N GLY A 256 0.62 -1.07 -14.71
CA GLY A 256 -0.67 -1.33 -15.35
C GLY A 256 -1.67 -0.18 -15.41
#